data_AF-A0A7Y2L4M3-F1
#
_entry.id   AF-A0A7Y2L4M3-F1
#
_cell.length_a   1.000
_cell.length_b   1.000
_cell.length_c   1.000
_cell.angle_alpha   90.00
_cell.angle_beta   90.00
_cell.angle_gamma   90.00
#
_symmetry.space_group_name_H-M   'P 1'
#
loop_
_entity.id
_entity.type
_entity.pdbx_description
1 polymer ?
#
loop_
_entity_poly.entity_id
_entity_poly.type
_entity_poly.pdbx_seq_one_letter_code
_entity_poly.pdbx_strand_id
1 'polypeptide(L)'
;MLNESRRRAYMTAMQVVSWLPRTELPFAAPSRPELLVLPEPPAEPVITRPAVKAVAAASAPAERPKIEVPRPSISVRAASKPVVEAEPVPVTPKVVQLPPPRFALQLLRAGRCLVLVELPTGSAFQSRDPAYLLLKDMLRAAGLPDSPQIIGEPVRWPLLRRGNVDQGPEAAREFVQGFVMARLEEAECACLWLVGLPAVRFAGEADA
;
A
#
# COMPACT_ATOMS: atom_id res chain seq x y z
N MET A 1 3.39 -31.64 2.03
CA MET A 1 2.89 -30.77 3.12
C MET A 1 3.46 -29.37 2.93
N LEU A 2 2.66 -28.32 3.13
CA LEU A 2 3.16 -26.93 3.09
C LEU A 2 4.01 -26.68 4.35
N ASN A 3 5.22 -26.13 4.19
CA ASN A 3 6.00 -25.62 5.33
C ASN A 3 5.19 -24.51 6.04
N GLU A 4 5.25 -24.45 7.38
CA GLU A 4 4.44 -23.51 8.17
C GLU A 4 4.63 -22.05 7.74
N SER A 5 5.85 -21.65 7.37
CA SER A 5 6.12 -20.31 6.82
C SER A 5 5.34 -20.02 5.54
N ARG A 6 5.20 -21.00 4.64
CA ARG A 6 4.42 -20.87 3.40
C ARG A 6 2.92 -20.84 3.71
N ARG A 7 2.45 -21.63 4.68
CA ARG A 7 1.05 -21.60 5.15
C ARG A 7 0.68 -20.22 5.69
N ARG A 8 1.53 -19.64 6.55
CA ARG A 8 1.32 -18.29 7.11
C ARG A 8 1.29 -17.23 6.02
N ALA A 9 2.26 -17.25 5.11
CA ALA A 9 2.30 -16.30 4.00
C ALA A 9 1.04 -16.37 3.11
N TYR A 10 0.53 -17.58 2.86
CA TYR A 10 -0.72 -17.80 2.13
C TYR A 10 -1.94 -17.24 2.89
N MET A 11 -2.06 -17.50 4.19
CA MET A 11 -3.13 -16.91 5.04
C MET A 11 -3.07 -15.38 5.02
N THR A 12 -1.88 -14.80 5.15
CA THR A 12 -1.68 -13.35 5.08
C THR A 12 -2.08 -12.79 3.71
N ALA A 13 -1.75 -13.47 2.61
CA ALA A 13 -2.16 -13.06 1.27
C ALA A 13 -3.69 -13.10 1.08
N MET A 14 -4.37 -14.07 1.68
CA MET A 14 -5.84 -14.10 1.77
C MET A 14 -6.43 -13.11 2.78
N GLN A 15 -5.61 -12.28 3.42
CA GLN A 15 -6.01 -11.32 4.45
C GLN A 15 -6.66 -12.00 5.67
N VAL A 16 -6.35 -13.29 5.91
CA VAL A 16 -6.78 -14.03 7.09
C VAL A 16 -5.83 -13.72 8.24
N VAL A 17 -6.35 -13.04 9.26
CA VAL A 17 -5.61 -12.76 10.48
C VAL A 17 -5.64 -14.00 11.38
N SER A 18 -4.47 -14.58 11.65
CA SER A 18 -4.32 -15.64 12.63
C SER A 18 -4.21 -15.04 14.02
N TRP A 19 -5.28 -15.13 14.83
CA TRP A 19 -5.27 -14.72 16.23
C TRP A 19 -5.26 -15.95 17.15
N LEU A 20 -4.46 -15.88 18.20
CA LEU A 20 -4.45 -16.87 19.27
C LEU A 20 -5.13 -16.28 20.51
N PRO A 21 -6.17 -16.93 21.06
CA PRO A 21 -6.78 -16.49 22.29
C PRO A 21 -5.80 -16.47 23.46
N ARG A 22 -5.84 -15.39 24.25
CA ARG A 22 -5.10 -15.31 25.52
C ARG A 22 -5.84 -15.97 26.68
N THR A 23 -7.08 -16.34 26.47
CA THR A 23 -7.97 -17.01 27.45
C THR A 23 -8.60 -18.21 26.79
N GLU A 24 -8.89 -19.25 27.57
CA GLU A 24 -9.66 -20.38 27.07
C GLU A 24 -11.05 -19.90 26.65
N LEU A 25 -11.44 -20.23 25.42
CA LEU A 25 -12.78 -19.93 24.92
C LEU A 25 -13.75 -21.01 25.41
N PRO A 26 -14.96 -20.65 25.86
CA PRO A 26 -15.96 -21.63 26.24
C PRO A 26 -16.27 -22.52 25.02
N PHE A 27 -16.31 -23.84 25.24
CA PHE A 27 -16.57 -24.87 24.22
C PHE A 27 -15.48 -25.06 23.15
N ALA A 28 -14.32 -24.41 23.27
CA ALA A 28 -13.18 -24.67 22.38
C ALA A 28 -12.35 -25.88 22.89
N ALA A 29 -11.69 -26.57 21.96
CA ALA A 29 -10.72 -27.61 22.33
C ALA A 29 -9.54 -26.98 23.12
N PRO A 30 -8.97 -27.68 24.12
CA PRO A 30 -7.82 -27.20 24.88
C PRO A 30 -6.66 -26.81 23.96
N SER A 31 -6.03 -25.66 24.23
CA SER A 31 -4.86 -25.22 23.48
C SER A 31 -3.67 -26.13 23.77
N ARG A 32 -2.82 -26.37 22.76
CA ARG A 32 -1.61 -27.21 22.90
C ARG A 32 -0.51 -26.37 23.56
N PRO A 33 -0.08 -26.68 24.81
CA PRO A 33 0.85 -25.82 25.55
C PRO A 33 2.22 -25.71 24.87
N GLU A 34 2.64 -26.73 24.13
CA GLU A 34 3.88 -26.76 23.35
C GLU A 34 3.97 -25.63 22.30
N LEU A 35 2.82 -25.15 21.79
CA LEU A 35 2.78 -24.06 20.80
C LEU A 35 2.92 -22.66 21.43
N LEU A 36 2.80 -22.56 22.76
CA LEU A 36 2.94 -21.32 23.52
C LEU A 36 4.39 -21.10 24.01
N VAL A 37 5.22 -22.13 23.91
CA VAL A 37 6.64 -22.04 24.26
C VAL A 37 7.34 -21.19 23.20
N LEU A 38 7.83 -20.01 23.60
CA LEU A 38 8.65 -19.20 22.72
C LEU A 38 9.95 -19.97 22.44
N PRO A 39 10.34 -20.15 21.17
CA PRO A 39 11.63 -20.77 20.87
C PRO A 39 12.74 -19.93 21.49
N GLU A 40 13.65 -20.60 22.20
CA GLU A 40 14.81 -19.95 22.82
C GLU A 40 15.60 -19.21 21.73
N PRO A 41 15.94 -17.92 21.94
CA PRO A 41 16.71 -17.18 20.96
C PRO A 41 18.03 -17.93 20.70
N PRO A 42 18.48 -18.05 19.44
CA PRO A 42 19.76 -18.65 19.16
C PRO A 42 20.83 -17.91 19.96
N ALA A 43 21.62 -18.64 20.74
CA ALA A 43 22.69 -18.06 21.55
C ALA A 43 23.54 -17.12 20.69
N GLU A 44 23.63 -15.86 21.09
CA GLU A 44 24.49 -14.89 20.41
C GLU A 44 25.91 -15.47 20.39
N PRO A 45 26.60 -15.51 19.24
CA PRO A 45 27.98 -15.93 19.23
C PRO A 45 28.75 -14.97 20.14
N VAL A 46 29.35 -15.51 21.21
CA VAL A 46 30.23 -14.75 22.10
C VAL A 46 31.42 -14.30 21.25
N ILE A 47 31.34 -13.08 20.71
CA ILE A 47 32.49 -12.42 20.12
C ILE A 47 33.37 -12.02 21.28
N THR A 48 34.35 -12.85 21.62
CA THR A 48 35.46 -12.48 22.51
C THR A 48 36.19 -11.31 21.88
N ARG A 49 35.89 -10.09 22.34
CA ARG A 49 36.69 -8.91 22.00
C ARG A 49 38.03 -9.03 22.74
N PRO A 50 39.19 -9.01 22.05
CA PRO A 50 40.47 -8.98 22.74
C PRO A 50 40.59 -7.66 23.51
N ALA A 51 41.09 -7.75 24.74
CA ALA A 51 41.28 -6.60 25.63
C ALA A 51 42.31 -5.63 25.03
N VAL A 52 41.86 -4.46 24.60
CA VAL A 52 42.74 -3.35 24.22
C VAL A 52 43.05 -2.55 25.49
N LYS A 53 44.35 -2.42 25.79
CA LYS A 53 44.89 -1.58 26.88
C LYS A 53 44.35 -0.15 26.78
N ALA A 54 43.89 0.38 27.90
CA ALA A 54 43.53 1.78 28.04
C ALA A 54 44.77 2.68 27.94
N VAL A 55 44.69 3.71 27.09
CA VAL A 55 45.56 4.89 27.13
C VAL A 55 44.69 6.10 27.46
N ALA A 56 45.13 6.89 28.43
CA ALA A 56 44.40 8.02 28.98
C ALA A 56 44.54 9.31 28.15
N ALA A 57 43.41 10.05 28.15
CA ALA A 57 43.23 11.50 28.15
C ALA A 57 43.66 12.40 26.97
N ALA A 58 42.64 12.99 26.33
CA ALA A 58 42.48 14.40 25.89
C ALA A 58 41.15 14.46 25.11
N SER A 59 40.28 15.46 25.12
CA SER A 59 40.22 16.84 25.63
C SER A 59 38.73 17.24 25.67
N ALA A 60 38.41 18.34 26.35
CA ALA A 60 37.06 18.79 26.71
C ALA A 60 36.10 19.02 25.53
N PRO A 61 34.76 18.88 25.73
CA PRO A 61 33.75 19.21 24.73
C PRO A 61 33.60 20.73 24.56
N ALA A 62 33.78 21.22 23.34
CA ALA A 62 33.40 22.57 22.96
C ALA A 62 31.87 22.69 22.90
N GLU A 63 31.34 23.55 23.75
CA GLU A 63 29.93 23.91 23.90
C GLU A 63 29.47 24.70 22.67
N ARG A 64 28.49 24.16 21.91
CA ARG A 64 27.88 24.86 20.77
C ARG A 64 26.78 25.79 21.30
N PRO A 65 26.84 27.10 21.04
CA PRO A 65 25.83 28.04 21.52
C PRO A 65 24.47 27.79 20.85
N LYS A 66 23.43 27.89 21.69
CA LYS A 66 22.02 27.69 21.39
C LYS A 66 21.54 28.80 20.46
N ILE A 67 21.17 28.43 19.23
CA ILE A 67 20.52 29.33 18.28
C ILE A 67 19.10 29.58 18.78
N GLU A 68 18.84 30.80 19.26
CA GLU A 68 17.52 31.31 19.59
C GLU A 68 16.70 31.44 18.30
N VAL A 69 15.60 30.69 18.22
CA VAL A 69 14.62 30.84 17.14
C VAL A 69 13.64 31.94 17.56
N PRO A 70 13.57 33.09 16.86
CA PRO A 70 12.56 34.09 17.14
C PRO A 70 11.22 33.57 16.64
N ARG A 71 10.31 33.29 17.58
CA ARG A 71 8.90 33.03 17.31
C ARG A 71 8.24 34.36 16.91
N PRO A 72 7.70 34.53 15.69
CA PRO A 72 6.90 35.70 15.39
C PRO A 72 5.54 35.56 16.06
N SER A 73 5.26 36.52 16.94
CA SER A 73 4.01 36.69 17.67
C SER A 73 2.88 37.15 16.77
N ILE A 74 1.70 36.67 17.13
CA ILE A 74 0.38 37.12 16.70
C ILE A 74 0.23 38.62 17.00
N SER A 75 -0.17 39.41 16.00
CA SER A 75 -0.70 40.76 16.19
C SER A 75 -2.15 40.81 15.70
N VAL A 76 -3.04 41.20 16.61
CA VAL A 76 -4.47 41.35 16.41
C VAL A 76 -4.79 42.83 16.18
N ARG A 77 -5.35 43.09 14.99
CA ARG A 77 -6.49 43.98 14.67
C ARG A 77 -6.40 45.50 14.94
N ALA A 78 -6.71 46.27 13.90
CA ALA A 78 -7.48 47.52 14.01
C ALA A 78 -8.51 47.62 12.86
N ALA A 79 -9.74 48.03 13.22
CA ALA A 79 -10.94 48.27 12.41
C ALA A 79 -10.83 49.63 11.64
N SER A 80 -11.65 50.07 10.66
CA SER A 80 -12.90 49.65 9.99
C SER A 80 -13.26 50.63 8.84
N LYS A 81 -13.83 50.10 7.73
CA LYS A 81 -14.92 50.62 6.82
C LYS A 81 -14.72 51.94 5.99
N PRO A 82 -15.47 52.17 4.87
CA PRO A 82 -16.70 51.51 4.39
C PRO A 82 -16.78 51.06 2.89
N VAL A 83 -17.96 50.48 2.60
CA VAL A 83 -18.56 49.82 1.42
C VAL A 83 -18.63 50.64 0.12
N VAL A 84 -18.42 49.96 -1.02
CA VAL A 84 -19.06 50.24 -2.33
C VAL A 84 -19.40 48.89 -3.03
N GLU A 85 -20.69 48.68 -3.29
CA GLU A 85 -21.33 47.71 -4.23
C GLU A 85 -20.84 47.92 -5.68
N ALA A 86 -20.80 47.00 -6.64
CA ALA A 86 -21.23 45.61 -6.80
C ALA A 86 -20.59 45.06 -8.10
N GLU A 87 -20.33 43.75 -8.17
CA GLU A 87 -20.63 42.91 -9.34
C GLU A 87 -20.42 41.42 -8.95
N PRO A 88 -21.41 40.53 -9.14
CA PRO A 88 -21.28 39.14 -8.73
C PRO A 88 -20.50 38.36 -9.80
N VAL A 89 -19.19 38.21 -9.58
CA VAL A 89 -18.41 37.19 -10.28
C VAL A 89 -18.97 35.83 -9.87
N PRO A 90 -19.35 34.94 -10.81
CA PRO A 90 -19.89 33.63 -10.45
C PRO A 90 -18.81 32.89 -9.68
N VAL A 91 -19.09 32.65 -8.39
CA VAL A 91 -18.30 31.78 -7.53
C VAL A 91 -18.44 30.38 -8.10
N THR A 92 -17.47 29.99 -8.94
CA THR A 92 -17.27 28.59 -9.29
C THR A 92 -17.13 27.83 -7.97
N PRO A 93 -17.95 26.79 -7.75
CA PRO A 93 -17.87 26.03 -6.51
C PRO A 93 -16.45 25.49 -6.41
N LYS A 94 -15.74 25.87 -5.35
CA LYS A 94 -14.41 25.35 -5.06
C LYS A 94 -14.59 23.86 -4.76
N VAL A 95 -14.41 23.05 -5.80
CA VAL A 95 -14.42 21.58 -5.70
C VAL A 95 -13.46 21.23 -4.58
N VAL A 96 -13.99 20.62 -3.53
CA VAL A 96 -13.19 20.14 -2.41
C VAL A 96 -12.28 19.07 -2.99
N GLN A 97 -11.02 19.42 -3.23
CA GLN A 97 -10.03 18.48 -3.73
C GLN A 97 -9.80 17.42 -2.67
N LEU A 98 -10.46 16.28 -2.83
CA LEU A 98 -10.18 15.08 -2.05
C LEU A 98 -8.70 14.71 -2.26
N PRO A 99 -8.00 14.25 -1.22
CA PRO A 99 -6.61 13.87 -1.36
C PRO A 99 -6.46 12.80 -2.47
N PRO A 100 -5.44 12.91 -3.33
CA PRO A 100 -5.28 11.99 -4.45
C PRO A 100 -5.08 10.57 -3.91
N PRO A 101 -5.82 9.57 -4.42
CA PRO A 101 -5.66 8.19 -3.99
C PRO A 101 -4.24 7.70 -4.28
N ARG A 102 -3.78 6.68 -3.56
CA ARG A 102 -2.46 6.08 -3.81
C ARG A 102 -2.64 4.59 -3.98
N PHE A 103 -2.32 4.10 -5.17
CA PHE A 103 -2.41 2.68 -5.47
C PHE A 103 -1.47 2.33 -6.62
N ALA A 104 -1.21 1.03 -6.76
CA ALA A 104 -0.54 0.48 -7.91
C ALA A 104 -1.34 -0.73 -8.42
N LEU A 105 -1.62 -0.76 -9.72
CA LEU A 105 -2.36 -1.83 -10.38
C LEU A 105 -1.49 -2.47 -11.46
N GLN A 106 -1.51 -3.79 -11.55
CA GLN A 106 -0.90 -4.54 -12.63
C GLN A 106 -1.98 -5.24 -13.44
N LEU A 107 -1.92 -5.08 -14.76
CA LEU A 107 -2.74 -5.87 -15.68
C LEU A 107 -1.98 -7.14 -16.10
N LEU A 108 -2.68 -8.27 -16.06
CA LEU A 108 -2.18 -9.55 -16.53
C LEU A 108 -3.19 -10.22 -17.47
N ARG A 109 -2.70 -11.09 -18.35
CA ARG A 109 -3.51 -11.93 -19.24
C ARG A 109 -3.40 -13.40 -18.86
N ALA A 110 -4.54 -14.03 -18.59
CA ALA A 110 -4.67 -15.46 -18.36
C ALA A 110 -5.56 -16.06 -19.46
N GLY A 111 -4.95 -16.42 -20.59
CA GLY A 111 -5.68 -16.94 -21.75
C GLY A 111 -6.65 -15.92 -22.36
N ARG A 112 -7.95 -16.18 -22.23
CA ARG A 112 -9.05 -15.31 -22.71
C ARG A 112 -9.58 -14.35 -21.63
N CYS A 113 -9.00 -14.31 -20.44
CA CYS A 113 -9.40 -13.36 -19.40
C CYS A 113 -8.27 -12.40 -19.04
N LEU A 114 -8.64 -11.17 -18.71
CA LEU A 114 -7.75 -10.17 -18.15
C LEU A 114 -7.91 -10.13 -16.63
N VAL A 115 -6.82 -9.86 -15.94
CA VAL A 115 -6.79 -9.77 -14.47
C VAL A 115 -6.11 -8.46 -14.09
N LEU A 116 -6.86 -7.55 -13.48
CA LEU A 116 -6.35 -6.31 -12.92
C LEU A 116 -6.16 -6.51 -11.41
N VAL A 117 -4.91 -6.46 -10.95
CA VAL A 117 -4.54 -6.81 -9.58
C VAL A 117 -3.86 -5.65 -8.87
N GLU A 118 -4.25 -5.39 -7.63
CA GLU A 118 -3.57 -4.47 -6.73
C GLU A 118 -2.19 -4.98 -6.29
N LEU A 119 -1.19 -4.12 -6.39
CA LEU A 119 0.16 -4.35 -5.90
C LEU A 119 0.34 -3.64 -4.55
N PRO A 120 0.29 -4.37 -3.41
CA PRO A 120 0.35 -3.75 -2.08
C PRO A 120 1.68 -3.03 -1.81
N THR A 121 2.77 -3.48 -2.43
CA THR A 121 4.10 -2.87 -2.32
C THR A 121 4.41 -1.89 -3.45
N GLY A 122 3.56 -1.79 -4.47
CA GLY A 122 3.81 -1.00 -5.69
C GLY A 122 4.90 -1.53 -6.63
N SER A 123 5.53 -2.66 -6.29
CA SER A 123 6.48 -3.37 -7.14
C SER A 123 5.77 -4.45 -7.95
N ALA A 124 6.25 -4.70 -9.18
CA ALA A 124 5.75 -5.81 -9.99
C ALA A 124 5.88 -7.16 -9.27
N PHE A 125 5.02 -8.11 -9.63
CA PHE A 125 5.03 -9.44 -9.02
C PHE A 125 6.36 -10.16 -9.24
N GLN A 126 6.86 -10.75 -8.16
CA GLN A 126 8.00 -11.65 -8.20
C GLN A 126 7.51 -13.10 -8.17
N SER A 127 8.24 -14.02 -8.79
CA SER A 127 7.84 -15.43 -8.89
C SER A 127 7.66 -16.14 -7.53
N ARG A 128 8.32 -15.64 -6.48
CA ARG A 128 8.24 -16.16 -5.10
C ARG A 128 7.27 -15.39 -4.20
N ASP A 129 6.63 -14.34 -4.73
CA ASP A 129 5.69 -13.53 -3.96
C ASP A 129 4.46 -14.37 -3.57
N PRO A 130 4.12 -14.46 -2.26
CA PRO A 130 2.93 -15.17 -1.81
C PRO A 130 1.63 -14.73 -2.49
N ALA A 131 1.47 -13.43 -2.79
CA ALA A 131 0.27 -12.92 -3.46
C ALA A 131 0.20 -13.43 -4.91
N TYR A 132 1.34 -13.48 -5.60
CA TYR A 132 1.41 -14.03 -6.95
C TYR A 132 1.16 -15.54 -6.98
N LEU A 133 1.67 -16.28 -5.99
CA LEU A 133 1.41 -17.71 -5.88
C LEU A 133 -0.08 -18.00 -5.62
N LEU A 134 -0.71 -17.23 -4.72
CA LEU A 134 -2.16 -17.32 -4.48
C LEU A 134 -2.96 -17.02 -5.75
N LEU A 135 -2.59 -15.99 -6.50
CA LEU A 135 -3.23 -15.68 -7.79
C LEU A 135 -3.14 -16.85 -8.77
N LYS A 136 -1.96 -17.48 -8.90
CA LYS A 136 -1.78 -18.66 -9.75
C LYS A 136 -2.67 -19.82 -9.32
N ASP A 137 -2.77 -20.07 -8.02
CA ASP A 137 -3.62 -21.12 -7.47
C ASP A 137 -5.11 -20.84 -7.73
N MET A 138 -5.55 -19.57 -7.63
CA MET A 138 -6.91 -19.15 -7.99
C MET A 138 -7.20 -19.34 -9.49
N LEU A 139 -6.27 -18.95 -10.36
CA LEU A 139 -6.41 -19.15 -11.81
C LEU A 139 -6.54 -20.63 -12.16
N ARG A 140 -5.69 -21.46 -11.56
CA ARG A 140 -5.75 -22.93 -11.72
C ARG A 140 -7.08 -23.48 -11.25
N ALA A 141 -7.58 -23.05 -10.08
CA ALA A 141 -8.85 -23.50 -9.53
C ALA A 141 -10.04 -23.12 -10.43
N ALA A 142 -9.95 -21.99 -11.13
CA ALA A 142 -10.94 -21.54 -12.11
C ALA A 142 -10.79 -22.19 -13.51
N GLY A 143 -9.82 -23.09 -13.70
CA GLY A 143 -9.55 -23.72 -15.00
C GLY A 143 -8.86 -22.81 -16.02
N LEU A 144 -8.31 -21.68 -15.57
CA LEU A 144 -7.53 -20.76 -16.41
C LEU A 144 -6.04 -21.13 -16.43
N PRO A 145 -5.27 -20.68 -17.44
CA PRO A 145 -3.82 -20.86 -17.46
C PRO A 145 -3.15 -20.28 -16.22
N ASP A 146 -2.30 -21.07 -15.55
CA ASP A 146 -1.63 -20.69 -14.30
C ASP A 146 -0.35 -19.88 -14.51
N SER A 147 -0.01 -19.54 -15.75
CA SER A 147 1.09 -18.66 -16.14
C SER A 147 0.56 -17.35 -16.73
N PRO A 148 0.00 -16.44 -15.91
CA PRO A 148 -0.52 -15.17 -16.40
C PRO A 148 0.62 -14.29 -16.95
N GLN A 149 0.42 -13.74 -18.15
CA GLN A 149 1.37 -12.86 -18.81
C GLN A 149 1.19 -11.42 -18.32
N ILE A 150 2.28 -10.77 -17.91
CA ILE A 150 2.26 -9.36 -17.48
C ILE A 150 2.11 -8.48 -18.71
N ILE A 151 1.13 -7.59 -18.70
CA ILE A 151 0.90 -6.62 -19.78
C ILE A 151 1.41 -5.26 -19.33
N GLY A 152 2.39 -4.72 -20.06
CA GLY A 152 2.90 -3.37 -19.85
C GLY A 152 3.49 -3.12 -18.45
N GLU A 153 3.66 -1.85 -18.13
CA GLU A 153 4.12 -1.42 -16.81
C GLU A 153 2.98 -1.33 -15.80
N PRO A 154 3.27 -1.50 -14.48
CA PRO A 154 2.28 -1.26 -13.45
C PRO A 154 1.77 0.19 -13.47
N VAL A 155 0.46 0.36 -13.48
CA VAL A 155 -0.20 1.66 -13.32
C VAL A 155 0.01 2.13 -11.89
N ARG A 156 0.63 3.30 -11.72
CA ARG A 156 0.88 3.92 -10.41
C ARG A 156 0.17 5.26 -10.32
N TRP A 157 -0.69 5.39 -9.32
CA TRP A 157 -1.39 6.64 -9.03
C TRP A 157 -0.94 7.21 -7.69
N PRO A 158 -0.70 8.53 -7.56
CA PRO A 158 -0.75 9.57 -8.60
C PRO A 158 0.38 9.42 -9.65
N LEU A 159 0.08 9.76 -10.90
CA LEU A 159 1.03 9.78 -12.02
C LEU A 159 2.16 10.78 -11.79
N LEU A 160 1.82 11.95 -11.24
CA LEU A 160 2.75 13.04 -10.99
C LEU A 160 2.82 13.34 -9.49
N ARG A 161 4.03 13.40 -8.93
CA ARG A 161 4.23 13.80 -7.53
C ARG A 161 4.01 15.29 -7.29
N ARG A 162 4.13 16.10 -8.34
CA ARG A 162 3.98 17.57 -8.32
C ARG A 162 3.34 18.01 -9.64
N GLY A 163 2.42 18.95 -9.57
CA GLY A 163 1.74 19.49 -10.74
C GLY A 163 0.41 20.12 -10.33
N ASN A 164 -0.15 20.96 -11.20
CA ASN A 164 -1.49 21.54 -11.04
C ASN A 164 -2.57 20.70 -11.76
N VAL A 165 -2.24 19.45 -12.12
CA VAL A 165 -3.17 18.52 -12.78
C VAL A 165 -4.03 17.87 -11.71
N ASP A 166 -5.34 17.80 -11.96
CA ASP A 166 -6.26 17.09 -11.09
C ASP A 166 -5.94 15.60 -11.11
N GLN A 167 -5.58 15.06 -9.95
CA GLN A 167 -5.32 13.64 -9.73
C GLN A 167 -6.24 13.08 -8.65
N GLY A 168 -7.45 13.65 -8.53
CA GLY A 168 -8.51 13.19 -7.67
C GLY A 168 -9.04 11.79 -8.04
N PRO A 169 -10.02 11.28 -7.27
CA PRO A 169 -10.57 9.94 -7.45
C PRO A 169 -11.26 9.74 -8.81
N GLU A 170 -11.98 10.74 -9.32
CA GLU A 170 -12.64 10.68 -10.63
C GLU A 170 -11.61 10.57 -11.77
N ALA A 171 -10.57 11.42 -11.75
CA ALA A 171 -9.49 11.35 -12.73
C ALA A 171 -8.76 9.99 -12.70
N ALA A 172 -8.61 9.39 -11.51
CA ALA A 172 -8.03 8.06 -11.38
C ALA A 172 -8.93 6.98 -12.01
N ARG A 173 -10.25 7.08 -11.82
CA ARG A 173 -11.25 6.18 -12.42
C ARG A 173 -11.23 6.29 -13.94
N GLU A 174 -11.34 7.50 -14.49
CA GLU A 174 -11.29 7.73 -15.94
C GLU A 174 -10.01 7.16 -16.57
N PHE A 175 -8.86 7.39 -15.92
CA PHE A 175 -7.59 6.85 -16.38
C PHE A 175 -7.57 5.31 -16.39
N VAL A 176 -7.97 4.67 -15.28
CA VAL A 176 -7.92 3.20 -15.14
C VAL A 176 -8.93 2.55 -16.10
N GLN A 177 -10.14 3.10 -16.21
CA GLN A 177 -11.15 2.60 -17.16
C GLN A 177 -10.67 2.75 -18.60
N GLY A 178 -10.15 3.91 -19.00
CA GLY A 178 -9.59 4.10 -20.34
C GLY A 178 -8.43 3.14 -20.64
N PHE A 179 -7.54 2.93 -19.67
CA PHE A 179 -6.44 1.97 -19.78
C PHE A 179 -6.93 0.54 -19.97
N VAL A 180 -7.95 0.10 -19.23
CA VAL A 180 -8.52 -1.25 -19.35
C VAL A 180 -9.29 -1.41 -20.66
N MET A 181 -10.09 -0.42 -21.06
CA MET A 181 -10.86 -0.45 -22.30
C MET A 181 -9.95 -0.58 -23.52
N ALA A 182 -8.87 0.20 -23.58
CA ALA A 182 -7.88 0.08 -24.66
C ALA A 182 -7.30 -1.35 -24.76
N ARG A 183 -7.08 -2.02 -23.62
CA ARG A 183 -6.55 -3.40 -23.58
C ARG A 183 -7.59 -4.45 -23.94
N LEU A 184 -8.86 -4.19 -23.67
CA LEU A 184 -9.98 -5.05 -24.09
C LEU A 184 -10.20 -4.99 -25.60
N GLU A 185 -9.94 -3.86 -26.23
CA GLU A 185 -10.04 -3.69 -27.69
C GLU A 185 -8.88 -4.34 -28.45
N GLU A 186 -7.68 -4.41 -27.87
CA GLU A 186 -6.49 -5.00 -28.51
C GLU A 186 -6.62 -6.50 -28.81
N ALA A 187 -7.35 -7.25 -27.99
CA ALA A 187 -7.51 -8.70 -28.16
C ALA A 187 -8.76 -9.24 -27.45
N GLU A 188 -9.36 -10.28 -28.02
CA GLU A 188 -10.57 -10.89 -27.47
C GLU A 188 -10.42 -11.25 -25.99
N CYS A 189 -11.38 -10.79 -25.18
CA CYS A 189 -11.44 -11.00 -23.75
C CYS A 189 -12.86 -11.45 -23.36
N ALA A 190 -12.98 -12.63 -22.74
CA ALA A 190 -14.24 -13.17 -22.27
C ALA A 190 -14.62 -12.62 -20.88
N CYS A 191 -13.64 -12.27 -20.05
CA CYS A 191 -13.88 -11.82 -18.69
C CYS A 191 -12.76 -10.94 -18.13
N LEU A 192 -13.11 -9.95 -17.32
CA LEU A 192 -12.19 -9.12 -16.55
C LEU A 192 -12.32 -9.46 -15.06
N TRP A 193 -11.20 -9.81 -14.43
CA TRP A 193 -11.12 -10.02 -12.99
C TRP A 193 -10.56 -8.77 -12.32
N LEU A 194 -11.26 -8.24 -11.33
CA LEU A 194 -10.82 -7.12 -10.51
C LEU A 194 -10.42 -7.63 -9.13
N VAL A 195 -9.13 -7.54 -8.81
CA VAL A 195 -8.56 -8.09 -7.56
C VAL A 195 -7.92 -6.96 -6.76
N GLY A 196 -8.48 -6.69 -5.59
CA GLY A 196 -8.07 -5.59 -4.71
C GLY A 196 -9.02 -4.39 -4.78
N LEU A 197 -9.06 -3.61 -3.70
CA LEU A 197 -10.03 -2.51 -3.55
C LEU A 197 -9.87 -1.43 -4.62
N PRO A 198 -8.65 -0.96 -4.96
CA PRO A 198 -8.48 0.03 -6.01
C PRO A 198 -8.88 -0.51 -7.40
N ALA A 199 -8.68 -1.81 -7.67
CA ALA A 199 -9.10 -2.39 -8.94
C ALA A 199 -10.63 -2.35 -9.08
N VAL A 200 -11.36 -2.73 -8.03
CA VAL A 200 -12.83 -2.67 -8.01
C VAL A 200 -13.32 -1.22 -8.11
N ARG A 201 -12.78 -0.33 -7.27
CA ARG A 201 -13.24 1.06 -7.17
C ARG A 201 -12.97 1.90 -8.41
N PHE A 202 -11.81 1.73 -9.05
CA PHE A 202 -11.40 2.60 -10.16
C PHE A 202 -11.60 1.97 -11.54
N ALA A 203 -11.71 0.64 -11.66
CA ALA A 203 -12.03 -0.01 -12.92
C ALA A 203 -13.49 -0.46 -13.02
N GLY A 204 -14.18 -0.65 -11.90
CA GLY A 204 -15.60 -1.00 -11.88
C GLY A 204 -16.52 0.17 -12.27
N GLU A 205 -17.76 -0.17 -12.61
CA GLU A 205 -18.81 0.82 -12.91
C GLU A 205 -19.56 1.28 -11.65
N ALA A 206 -19.56 0.47 -10.59
CA ALA A 206 -20.24 0.77 -9.34
C ALA A 206 -19.34 1.55 -8.38
N ASP A 207 -19.88 2.60 -7.76
CA ASP A 207 -19.26 3.30 -6.64
C ASP A 207 -19.19 2.35 -5.43
N ALA A 208 -18.11 1.57 -5.35
CA ALA A 208 -17.80 0.64 -4.26
C ALA A 208 -16.80 1.25 -3.27
#